data_AF-A0A9D2GEF1-F1
#
_entry.id   AF-A0A9D2GEF1-F1
#
_cell.length_a   1.000
_cell.length_b   1.000
_cell.length_c   1.000
_cell.angle_alpha   90.00
_cell.angle_beta   90.00
_cell.angle_gamma   90.00
#
_symmetry.space_group_name_H-M   'P 1'
#
loop_
_entity.id
_entity.type
_entity.pdbx_description
1 polymer ?
#
loop_
_entity_poly.entity_id
_entity_poly.type
_entity_poly.pdbx_seq_one_letter_code
_entity_poly.pdbx_strand_id
1 'polypeptide(L)' 'MMIFETVVEVLVDHCDVDASTITEDTTLDSLGIDSLETVEMVMELEEKLDMDELEMEEKLSTVGELVKFIESKQN' A
#
# COMPACT_ATOMS: atom_id res chain seq x y z
N MET A 1 -13.25 -4.00 7.19
CA MET A 1 -12.82 -2.92 6.30
C MET A 1 -11.71 -3.53 5.47
N MET A 2 -11.84 -3.59 4.14
CA MET A 2 -10.85 -4.30 3.33
C MET A 2 -9.59 -3.44 3.26
N ILE A 3 -8.45 -3.95 3.73
CA ILE A 3 -7.17 -3.23 3.70
C ILE A 3 -6.82 -2.80 2.27
N PHE A 4 -7.20 -3.63 1.29
CA PHE A 4 -7.12 -3.28 -0.12
C PHE A 4 -7.77 -1.93 -0.45
N GLU A 5 -8.96 -1.65 0.07
CA GLU A 5 -9.68 -0.40 -0.23
C GLU A 5 -8.93 0.81 0.34
N THR A 6 -8.46 0.73 1.59
CA THR A 6 -7.69 1.81 2.22
C THR A 6 -6.38 2.07 1.46
N VAL A 7 -5.66 1.01 1.08
CA VAL A 7 -4.42 1.13 0.30
C VAL A 7 -4.70 1.76 -1.06
N VAL A 8 -5.71 1.28 -1.78
CA VAL A 8 -6.11 1.83 -3.09
C VAL A 8 -6.51 3.29 -2.97
N GLU A 9 -7.26 3.68 -1.94
CA GLU A 9 -7.68 5.06 -1.72
C GLU A 9 -6.48 5.99 -1.49
N VAL A 10 -5.51 5.57 -0.67
CA VAL A 10 -4.26 6.33 -0.47
C VAL A 10 -3.45 6.42 -1.77
N LEU A 11 -3.33 5.31 -2.52
CA LEU A 11 -2.62 5.28 -3.80
C LEU A 11 -3.25 6.21 -4.86
N VAL A 12 -4.58 6.26 -4.92
CA VAL A 12 -5.34 7.12 -5.84
C VAL A 12 -5.12 8.58 -5.52
N ASP A 13 -5.15 8.94 -4.23
CA ASP A 13 -4.92 10.30 -3.76
C ASP A 13 -3.44 10.73 -3.95
N HIS A 14 -2.49 9.82 -3.75
CA HIS A 14 -1.06 10.12 -3.86
C HIS A 14 -0.57 10.19 -5.32
N CYS A 15 -1.00 9.25 -6.17
CA CYS A 15 -0.53 9.14 -7.55
C CYS A 15 -1.44 9.82 -8.59
N ASP A 16 -2.60 10.37 -8.18
CA ASP A 16 -3.60 10.96 -9.09
C ASP A 16 -3.99 9.98 -10.22
N VAL A 17 -4.21 8.72 -9.83
CA VAL A 17 -4.59 7.62 -10.73
C VAL A 17 -5.97 7.09 -10.35
N ASP A 18 -6.70 6.54 -11.31
CA ASP A 18 -8.01 5.94 -11.04
C ASP A 18 -7.86 4.63 -10.25
N ALA A 19 -8.68 4.43 -9.21
CA ALA A 19 -8.75 3.18 -8.45
C ALA A 19 -8.98 1.96 -9.36
N SER A 20 -9.72 2.18 -10.45
CA SER A 20 -10.02 1.19 -11.49
C SER A 20 -8.79 0.69 -12.25
N THR A 21 -7.70 1.46 -12.23
CA THR A 21 -6.42 1.13 -12.87
C THR A 21 -5.47 0.39 -11.92
N ILE A 22 -5.76 0.44 -10.62
CA ILE A 22 -5.01 -0.27 -9.60
C ILE A 22 -5.57 -1.69 -9.50
N THR A 23 -4.68 -2.65 -9.75
CA THR A 23 -4.97 -4.07 -9.66
C THR A 23 -3.92 -4.72 -8.75
N GLU A 24 -4.18 -5.95 -8.29
CA GLU A 24 -3.18 -6.69 -7.52
C GLU A 24 -1.86 -6.90 -8.28
N ASP A 25 -1.92 -6.96 -9.62
CA ASP A 25 -0.76 -7.12 -10.50
C ASP A 25 -0.04 -5.79 -10.80
N THR A 26 -0.64 -4.65 -10.44
CA THR A 26 -0.03 -3.33 -10.66
C THR A 26 1.17 -3.15 -9.74
N THR A 27 2.31 -2.73 -10.29
CA THR A 27 3.51 -2.44 -9.51
C THR A 27 3.50 -1.04 -8.92
N LEU A 28 4.02 -0.89 -7.71
CA LEU A 28 4.17 0.42 -7.05
C LEU A 28 5.03 1.36 -7.92
N ASP A 29 6.13 0.84 -8.47
CA ASP A 29 6.98 1.54 -9.44
C ASP A 29 6.20 2.05 -10.67
N SER A 30 5.18 1.31 -11.14
CA SER A 30 4.36 1.72 -12.30
C SER A 30 3.36 2.82 -11.96
N LEU A 31 3.00 2.97 -10.69
CA LEU A 31 2.19 4.07 -10.19
C LEU A 31 3.04 5.33 -9.93
N GLY A 32 4.36 5.23 -10.03
CA GLY A 32 5.28 6.31 -9.70
C GLY A 32 5.72 6.32 -8.23
N ILE A 33 5.32 5.29 -7.47
CA ILE A 33 5.69 5.13 -6.08
C ILE A 33 7.10 4.60 -6.00
N ASP A 34 7.97 5.40 -5.41
CA ASP A 34 9.33 5.00 -5.12
C ASP A 34 9.43 4.37 -3.72
N SER A 35 10.65 3.96 -3.36
CA SER A 35 10.91 3.38 -2.03
C SER A 35 10.65 4.35 -0.88
N LEU A 36 10.64 5.65 -1.11
CA LEU A 36 10.36 6.67 -0.08
C LEU A 36 8.85 6.88 0.06
N GLU A 37 8.11 7.04 -1.04
CA GLU A 37 6.65 7.12 -1.04
C GLU A 37 6.01 5.85 -0.46
N THR A 38 6.60 4.68 -0.71
CA THR A 38 6.14 3.43 -0.08
C THR A 38 6.23 3.49 1.45
N VAL A 39 7.30 4.10 1.99
CA VAL A 39 7.48 4.26 3.44
C VAL A 39 6.48 5.25 4.01
N GLU A 40 6.28 6.40 3.35
CA GLU A 40 5.29 7.39 3.78
C GLU A 40 3.87 6.81 3.79
N MET A 41 3.51 6.09 2.73
CA MET A 41 2.22 5.41 2.63
C MET A 41 2.03 4.34 3.70
N VAL A 42 3.06 3.52 3.96
CA VAL A 42 3.01 2.50 5.02
C VAL A 42 2.84 3.14 6.38
N MET A 43 3.54 4.23 6.69
CA MET A 43 3.36 4.97 7.95
C MET A 43 1.94 5.53 8.09
N GLU A 44 1.35 6.06 7.01
CA GLU A 44 -0.03 6.55 7.04
C GLU A 44 -1.05 5.41 7.23
N LEU A 45 -0.78 4.25 6.63
CA LEU A 45 -1.57 3.05 6.79
C LEU A 45 -1.45 2.48 8.21
N GLU A 46 -0.26 2.48 8.81
CA GLU A 46 -0.03 2.11 10.20
C GLU A 46 -0.90 2.95 11.15
N GLU A 47 -0.87 4.28 10.98
CA GLU A 47 -1.66 5.20 11.80
C GLU A 47 -3.18 5.04 11.56
N LYS A 48 -3.61 4.88 10.30
CA LYS A 48 -5.03 4.67 9.96
C LYS A 48 -5.58 3.33 10.44
N LEU A 49 -4.75 2.29 10.44
CA LEU A 49 -5.14 0.92 10.79
C LEU A 49 -4.81 0.56 12.24
N ASP A 50 -4.20 1.49 12.99
CA ASP A 50 -3.74 1.30 14.38
C ASP A 50 -2.81 0.07 14.48
N MET A 51 -1.88 -0.06 13.51
CA MET A 51 -0.88 -1.13 13.45
C MET A 51 0.46 -0.66 14.03
N ASP A 52 1.08 -1.53 14.83
CA ASP A 52 2.44 -1.33 15.34
C ASP A 52 3.47 -1.72 14.27
N GLU A 53 4.29 -0.75 13.86
CA GLU A 53 5.54 -0.83 13.08
C GLU A 53 5.62 -2.00 12.08
N LEU A 54 5.10 -1.77 10.87
CA LEU A 54 5.27 -2.60 9.69
C LEU A 54 6.73 -2.49 9.23
N GLU A 55 7.63 -3.24 9.86
CA GLU A 55 8.97 -3.46 9.30
C GLU A 55 8.83 -4.15 7.94
N MET A 56 8.93 -3.36 6.86
CA MET A 56 9.05 -3.87 5.51
C MET A 56 10.40 -4.58 5.35
N GLU A 57 10.45 -5.85 5.75
CA GLU A 57 11.63 -6.72 5.59
C GLU A 57 11.86 -7.10 4.12
N GLU A 58 10.81 -7.10 3.30
CA GLU A 58 10.86 -7.43 1.88
C GLU A 58 10.45 -6.24 0.99
N LYS A 59 11.14 -6.09 -0.14
CA LYS A 59 10.75 -5.15 -1.19
C LYS A 59 9.42 -5.60 -1.80
N LEU A 60 8.34 -4.93 -1.43
CA LEU A 60 7.05 -5.09 -2.08
C LEU A 60 7.14 -4.48 -3.48
N SER A 61 6.83 -5.28 -4.50
CA SER A 61 6.89 -4.82 -5.90
C SER A 61 5.51 -4.47 -6.42
N THR A 62 4.47 -5.16 -5.92
CA THR A 62 3.09 -5.01 -6.37
C THR A 62 2.14 -4.53 -5.27
N VAL A 63 1.05 -3.89 -5.67
CA VAL A 63 -0.02 -3.46 -4.76
C VAL A 63 -0.65 -4.67 -4.07
N GLY A 64 -0.81 -5.79 -4.79
CA GLY A 64 -1.35 -7.02 -4.20
C GLY A 64 -0.45 -7.61 -3.11
N GLU A 65 0.87 -7.55 -3.27
CA GLU A 65 1.83 -7.96 -2.23
C GLU A 65 1.75 -7.04 -1.01
N LEU A 66 1.71 -5.72 -1.22
CA LEU A 66 1.59 -4.74 -0.14
C LEU A 66 0.32 -4.97 0.69
N VAL A 67 -0.82 -5.12 0.01
CA VAL A 67 -2.10 -5.35 0.69
C VAL A 67 -2.06 -6.66 1.48
N LYS A 68 -1.58 -7.75 0.88
CA LYS A 68 -1.46 -9.05 1.57
C LYS A 68 -0.50 -8.99 2.76
N PHE A 69 0.59 -8.24 2.64
CA PHE A 69 1.55 -8.04 3.71
C PHE A 69 0.89 -7.36 4.91
N ILE A 70 0.17 -6.25 4.67
CA ILE A 70 -0.54 -5.50 5.70
C ILE A 70 -1.66 -6.35 6.30
N GLU A 71 -2.48 -7.02 5.48
CA GLU A 71 -3.51 -7.95 5.96
C GLU A 71 -2.94 -9.07 6.84
N SER A 72 -1.77 -9.60 6.47
CA SER A 72 -1.10 -10.64 7.25
C SER A 72 -0.56 -10.14 8.59
N LYS A 73 -0.37 -8.83 8.76
CA LYS A 73 0.12 -8.20 10.00
C LYS A 73 -1.04 -7.72 10.90
N GLN A 74 -2.23 -7.48 10.34
CA GLN A 74 -3.44 -7.12 11.12
C GLN A 74 -4.03 -8.27 11.93
N ASN A 75 -3.65 -9.51 11.63
CA ASN A 75 -4.35 -10.72 12.07
C ASN A 75 -3.55 -11.50 13.11
#